data_AF-A0A9P8Q8R1-F1
#
_entry.id   AF-A0A9P8Q8R1-F1
#
_cell.length_a   1.000
_cell.length_b   1.000
_cell.length_c   1.000
_cell.angle_alpha   90.00
_cell.angle_beta   90.00
_cell.angle_gamma   90.00
#
_symmetry.space_group_name_H-M   'P 1'
#
loop_
_entity.id
_entity.type
_entity.pdbx_description
1 polymer ?
#
loop_
_entity_poly.entity_id
_entity_poly.type
_entity_poly.pdbx_seq_one_letter_code
_entity_poly.pdbx_strand_id
1 'polypeptide(L)'
;MSNSIPTLEDLNTRDKLLLAQLIEELKIENIQAIHGAFINHPAFSLSHNSLHDTDLTITESDLERIATELIDQHKDLSLIGICEHYYTLRKQEILQEMETNKEAFAKVREKAHNQN
;
A
#
# COMPACT_ATOMS: atom_id res chain seq x y z
N MET A 1 24.26 10.39 5.00
CA MET A 1 23.12 9.54 4.57
C MET A 1 22.11 10.49 3.95
N SER A 2 21.71 10.25 2.70
CA SER A 2 20.70 11.09 2.06
C SER A 2 19.36 10.76 2.70
N ASN A 3 18.77 11.68 3.46
CA ASN A 3 17.39 11.56 3.91
C ASN A 3 16.51 11.67 2.65
N SER A 4 16.17 10.54 2.03
CA SER A 4 15.26 10.53 0.89
C SER A 4 13.87 10.93 1.35
N ILE A 5 13.30 11.92 0.67
CA ILE A 5 11.96 12.41 0.93
C ILE A 5 10.95 11.33 0.50
N PRO A 6 10.04 10.84 1.37
CA PRO A 6 9.11 9.75 1.05
C PRO A 6 8.25 10.00 -0.19
N THR A 7 8.19 9.14 -1.17
CA THR A 7 7.40 9.33 -2.41
C THR A 7 6.24 8.35 -2.51
N LEU A 8 5.35 8.57 -3.47
CA LEU A 8 4.29 7.62 -3.77
C LEU A 8 4.83 6.22 -4.07
N GLU A 9 6.00 6.10 -4.70
CA GLU A 9 6.58 4.79 -5.02
C GLU A 9 7.14 4.04 -3.81
N ASP A 10 7.30 4.72 -2.68
CA ASP A 10 7.62 4.08 -1.41
C ASP A 10 6.41 3.35 -0.80
N LEU A 11 5.20 3.63 -1.29
CA LEU A 11 3.97 2.94 -0.90
C LEU A 11 3.72 1.71 -1.77
N ASN A 12 3.36 0.59 -1.14
CA ASN A 12 2.87 -0.57 -1.88
C ASN A 12 1.40 -0.38 -2.31
N THR A 13 0.89 -1.31 -3.12
CA THR A 13 -0.48 -1.29 -3.64
C THR A 13 -1.55 -1.17 -2.56
N ARG A 14 -1.36 -1.83 -1.40
CA ARG A 14 -2.30 -1.77 -0.27
C ARG A 14 -2.32 -0.38 0.37
N ASP A 15 -1.15 0.23 0.53
CA ASP A 15 -1.02 1.56 1.12
C ASP A 15 -1.55 2.64 0.18
N LYS A 16 -1.28 2.52 -1.13
CA LYS A 16 -1.86 3.38 -2.18
C LYS A 16 -3.39 3.30 -2.21
N LEU A 17 -3.95 2.09 -2.09
CA LEU A 17 -5.39 1.88 -1.96
C LEU A 17 -5.97 2.56 -0.71
N LEU A 18 -5.35 2.35 0.45
CA LEU A 18 -5.77 2.97 1.71
C LEU A 18 -5.78 4.49 1.60
N LEU A 19 -4.71 5.08 1.04
CA LEU A 19 -4.61 6.52 0.86
C LEU A 19 -5.73 7.04 -0.04
N ALA A 20 -6.00 6.38 -1.17
CA ALA A 20 -7.10 6.76 -2.06
C ALA A 20 -8.46 6.73 -1.34
N GLN A 21 -8.72 5.70 -0.52
CA GLN A 21 -9.95 5.56 0.25
C GLN A 21 -10.11 6.68 1.29
N LEU A 22 -9.04 7.01 2.01
CA LEU A 22 -9.05 8.08 3.01
C LEU A 22 -9.24 9.46 2.37
N ILE A 23 -8.62 9.71 1.20
CA ILE A 23 -8.84 10.95 0.45
C ILE A 23 -10.31 11.04 0.00
N GLU A 24 -10.91 9.95 -0.48
CA GLU A 24 -12.32 9.96 -0.87
C GLU A 24 -13.25 10.19 0.33
N GLU A 25 -12.98 9.56 1.47
CA GLU A 25 -13.80 9.67 2.68
C GLU A 25 -13.69 11.05 3.35
N LEU A 26 -12.47 11.56 3.51
CA LEU A 26 -12.18 12.75 4.34
C LEU A 26 -11.97 14.03 3.53
N LYS A 27 -11.83 13.90 2.20
CA LYS A 27 -11.48 14.97 1.24
C LYS A 27 -10.06 15.52 1.44
N ILE A 28 -9.36 15.78 0.34
CA ILE A 28 -7.91 16.10 0.35
C ILE A 28 -7.58 17.36 1.16
N GLU A 29 -8.54 18.28 1.28
CA GLU A 29 -8.38 19.52 2.07
C GLU A 29 -8.21 19.24 3.57
N ASN A 30 -8.59 18.06 4.06
CA ASN A 30 -8.44 17.66 5.45
C ASN A 30 -7.23 16.74 5.66
N ILE A 31 -6.05 17.20 5.24
CA ILE A 31 -4.84 16.38 5.27
C ILE A 31 -4.46 15.92 6.68
N GLN A 32 -4.74 16.73 7.70
CA GLN A 32 -4.49 16.37 9.09
C GLN A 32 -5.28 15.12 9.51
N ALA A 33 -6.56 15.04 9.15
CA ALA A 33 -7.38 13.86 9.45
C ALA A 33 -6.93 12.64 8.64
N ILE A 34 -6.60 12.83 7.35
CA ILE A 34 -6.07 11.77 6.48
C ILE A 34 -4.77 11.21 7.07
N HIS A 35 -3.85 12.09 7.49
CA HIS A 35 -2.58 11.70 8.09
C HIS A 35 -2.76 10.89 9.36
N GLY A 36 -3.55 11.41 10.30
CA GLY A 36 -3.87 10.71 11.53
C GLY A 36 -4.53 9.35 11.29
N ALA A 37 -5.47 9.26 10.34
CA ALA A 37 -6.09 7.99 9.97
C ALA A 37 -5.10 7.02 9.33
N PHE A 38 -4.24 7.52 8.42
CA PHE A 38 -3.30 6.72 7.65
C PHE A 38 -2.22 6.08 8.52
N ILE A 39 -1.50 6.87 9.31
CA ILE A 39 -0.37 6.35 10.11
C ILE A 39 -0.82 5.38 11.21
N ASN A 40 -2.05 5.54 11.70
CA ASN A 40 -2.64 4.68 12.73
C ASN A 40 -3.42 3.50 12.15
N HIS A 41 -3.57 3.40 10.82
CA HIS A 41 -4.34 2.34 10.20
C HIS A 41 -3.59 1.01 10.28
N PRO A 42 -4.22 -0.10 10.71
CA PRO A 42 -3.57 -1.41 10.77
C PRO A 42 -2.97 -1.88 9.44
N ALA A 43 -3.60 -1.53 8.32
CA ALA A 43 -3.07 -1.87 7.00
C ALA A 43 -1.77 -1.11 6.67
N PHE A 44 -1.59 0.10 7.18
CA PHE A 44 -0.33 0.82 7.01
C PHE A 44 0.71 0.37 8.04
N SER A 45 0.36 0.28 9.32
CA SER A 45 1.31 -0.08 10.39
C SER A 45 1.89 -1.49 10.28
N LEU A 46 1.18 -2.41 9.62
CA LEU A 46 1.64 -3.77 9.32
C LEU A 46 2.15 -3.90 7.87
N SER A 47 2.45 -2.78 7.22
CA SER A 47 2.95 -2.76 5.85
C SER A 47 4.44 -3.07 5.81
N HIS A 48 4.87 -3.84 4.82
CA HIS A 48 6.29 -4.03 4.49
C HIS A 48 6.67 -3.06 3.38
N ASN A 49 6.39 -1.78 3.58
CA ASN A 49 6.79 -0.73 2.65
C ASN A 49 8.18 -0.17 3.03
N SER A 50 8.81 0.60 2.14
CA SER A 50 10.16 1.13 2.36
C SER A 50 10.23 2.20 3.47
N LEU A 51 9.08 2.64 4.00
CA LEU A 51 9.00 3.71 5.01
C LEU A 51 9.11 3.17 6.43
N HIS A 52 8.77 1.90 6.68
CA HIS A 52 8.89 1.27 8.01
C HIS A 52 10.33 0.90 8.40
N ASP A 53 11.23 0.77 7.44
CA ASP A 53 12.65 0.46 7.68
C ASP A 53 13.51 1.71 7.94
N THR A 54 12.89 2.88 7.95
CA THR A 54 13.54 4.17 8.21
C THR A 54 12.98 4.76 9.50
N ASP A 55 13.81 5.39 10.33
CA ASP A 55 13.37 6.21 11.49
C ASP A 55 12.50 7.44 11.06
N LEU A 56 12.10 7.52 9.79
CA LEU A 56 11.28 8.58 9.22
C LEU A 56 9.81 8.26 9.42
N THR A 57 9.20 8.93 10.40
CA THR A 57 7.76 9.09 10.44
C THR A 57 7.31 9.97 9.27
N ILE A 58 6.41 9.47 8.42
CA ILE A 58 5.72 10.28 7.41
C ILE A 58 5.09 11.48 8.12
N THR A 59 5.41 12.70 7.70
CA THR A 59 4.78 13.92 8.20
C THR A 59 3.49 14.24 7.44
N GLU A 60 2.68 15.17 7.95
CA GLU A 60 1.50 15.66 7.22
C GLU A 60 1.87 16.22 5.84
N SER A 61 2.96 16.99 5.74
CA SER A 61 3.44 17.56 4.47
C SER A 61 3.95 16.49 3.50
N ASP A 62 4.55 15.41 4.01
CA ASP A 62 4.94 14.28 3.15
C ASP A 62 3.70 13.61 2.57
N LEU A 63 2.69 13.37 3.41
CA LEU A 63 1.46 12.74 2.97
C LEU A 63 0.66 13.62 2.00
N GLU A 64 0.65 14.94 2.19
CA GLU A 64 0.04 15.89 1.26
C GLU A 64 0.65 15.77 -0.15
N ARG A 65 1.99 15.72 -0.20
CA ARG A 65 2.71 15.56 -1.46
C ARG A 65 2.43 14.18 -2.08
N ILE A 66 2.48 13.11 -1.30
CA ILE A 66 2.18 11.75 -1.78
C ILE A 66 0.73 11.63 -2.29
N ALA A 67 -0.23 12.25 -1.60
CA ALA A 67 -1.62 12.32 -2.03
C ALA A 67 -1.78 13.07 -3.36
N THR A 68 -1.03 14.18 -3.53
CA THR A 68 -0.99 14.92 -4.78
C THR A 68 -0.38 14.09 -5.91
N GLU A 69 0.75 13.43 -5.67
CA GLU A 69 1.39 12.50 -6.62
C GLU A 69 0.43 11.39 -7.06
N LEU A 70 -0.37 10.84 -6.12
CA LEU A 70 -1.37 9.82 -6.40
C LEU A 70 -2.46 10.32 -7.34
N ILE A 71 -3.00 11.51 -7.08
CA ILE A 71 -4.05 12.11 -7.92
C ILE A 71 -3.48 12.46 -9.30
N ASP A 72 -2.27 13.04 -9.35
CA ASP A 72 -1.63 13.43 -10.61
C ASP A 72 -1.31 12.22 -11.51
N GLN A 73 -0.86 11.10 -10.93
CA GLN A 73 -0.59 9.86 -11.66
C GLN A 73 -1.86 9.28 -12.30
N HIS A 74 -3.02 9.55 -11.71
CA HIS A 74 -4.33 9.05 -12.14
C HIS A 74 -5.30 10.18 -12.49
N LYS A 75 -4.80 11.30 -13.03
CA LYS A 75 -5.58 12.52 -13.31
C LYS A 75 -6.83 12.31 -14.18
N ASP A 76 -6.88 11.22 -14.94
CA ASP A 76 -7.99 10.88 -15.84
C ASP A 76 -9.08 10.02 -15.13
N LEU A 77 -8.86 9.67 -13.86
CA LEU A 77 -9.78 8.89 -13.03
C LEU A 77 -10.38 9.75 -11.91
N SER A 78 -11.61 9.43 -11.51
CA SER A 78 -12.15 9.91 -10.24
C SER A 78 -11.46 9.20 -9.07
N LEU A 79 -11.54 9.73 -7.85
CA LEU A 79 -11.02 9.06 -6.64
C LEU A 79 -11.61 7.65 -6.46
N ILE A 80 -12.89 7.46 -6.77
CA ILE A 80 -13.52 6.12 -6.80
C ILE A 80 -12.83 5.23 -7.84
N GLY A 81 -12.56 5.76 -9.05
CA GLY A 81 -11.83 5.02 -10.09
C GLY A 81 -10.40 4.66 -9.67
N ILE A 82 -9.70 5.54 -8.95
CA ILE A 82 -8.38 5.25 -8.35
C ILE A 82 -8.50 4.10 -7.34
N CYS A 83 -9.53 4.12 -6.48
CA CYS A 83 -9.79 3.03 -5.54
C CYS A 83 -10.03 1.71 -6.28
N GLU A 84 -10.87 1.70 -7.31
CA GLU A 84 -11.16 0.50 -8.13
C GLU A 84 -9.90 -0.03 -8.85
N HIS A 85 -9.06 0.87 -9.34
CA HIS A 85 -7.78 0.54 -9.97
C HIS A 85 -6.87 -0.24 -8.99
N TYR A 86 -6.58 0.33 -7.81
CA TYR A 86 -5.73 -0.33 -6.82
C TYR A 86 -6.38 -1.56 -6.20
N TYR A 87 -7.71 -1.60 -6.07
CA TYR A 87 -8.42 -2.79 -5.63
C TYR A 87 -8.22 -3.96 -6.61
N THR A 88 -8.27 -3.68 -7.91
CA THR A 88 -8.02 -4.68 -8.96
C THR A 88 -6.59 -5.20 -8.89
N LEU A 89 -5.60 -4.32 -8.73
CA LEU A 89 -4.20 -4.70 -8.57
C LEU A 89 -3.99 -5.55 -7.32
N ARG A 90 -4.51 -5.12 -6.17
CA ARG A 90 -4.33 -5.86 -4.91
C ARG A 90 -4.97 -7.24 -4.97
N LYS A 91 -6.11 -7.37 -5.64
CA LYS A 91 -6.74 -8.68 -5.88
C LYS A 91 -5.83 -9.61 -6.69
N GLN A 92 -5.15 -9.10 -7.72
CA GLN A 92 -4.22 -9.89 -8.53
C GLN A 92 -3.00 -10.34 -7.70
N GLU A 93 -2.43 -9.44 -6.89
CA GLU A 93 -1.31 -9.76 -5.98
C GLU A 93 -1.70 -10.88 -5.00
N ILE A 94 -2.87 -10.78 -4.35
CA ILE A 94 -3.34 -11.81 -3.42
C ILE A 94 -3.51 -13.15 -4.13
N LEU A 95 -4.08 -13.17 -5.34
CA LEU A 95 -4.23 -14.41 -6.11
C LEU A 95 -2.86 -15.04 -6.45
N GLN A 96 -1.87 -14.22 -6.78
CA GLN A 96 -0.51 -14.67 -7.05
C GLN A 96 0.19 -15.19 -5.78
N GLU A 97 0.07 -14.49 -4.66
CA GLU A 97 0.56 -14.92 -3.35
C GLU A 97 -0.04 -16.27 -2.94
N MET A 98 -1.36 -16.43 -3.13
CA MET A 98 -2.07 -17.69 -2.86
C MET A 98 -1.54 -18.84 -3.71
N GLU A 99 -1.32 -18.62 -5.00
CA GLU A 99 -0.84 -19.68 -5.89
C GLU A 99 0.61 -20.08 -5.58
N THR A 100 1.47 -19.10 -5.35
CA THR A 100 2.86 -19.33 -4.91
C THR A 100 2.90 -20.14 -3.62
N ASN A 101 2.04 -19.82 -2.67
CA ASN A 101 1.95 -20.54 -1.40
C ASN A 101 1.44 -21.98 -1.58
N LYS A 102 0.44 -22.21 -2.45
CA LYS A 102 -0.03 -23.57 -2.76
C LYS A 102 1.09 -24.42 -3.36
N GLU A 103 1.85 -23.87 -4.30
CA GLU A 103 3.01 -24.56 -4.89
C GLU A 103 4.08 -24.87 -3.84
N ALA A 104 4.37 -23.93 -2.94
CA ALA A 104 5.32 -24.15 -1.84
C ALA A 104 4.86 -25.29 -0.92
N PHE A 105 3.57 -25.31 -0.54
CA PHE A 105 3.00 -26.40 0.27
C PHE A 105 2.98 -27.75 -0.46
N ALA A 106 2.74 -27.77 -1.78
CA ALA A 106 2.82 -28.98 -2.58
C ALA A 106 4.25 -29.58 -2.55
N LYS A 107 5.27 -28.74 -2.74
CA LYS A 107 6.69 -29.15 -2.68
C LYS A 107 7.08 -29.70 -1.30
N VAL A 108 6.60 -29.08 -0.22
CA VAL A 108 6.85 -29.59 1.15
C VAL A 108 6.20 -30.96 1.34
N ARG A 109 4.98 -31.16 0.85
CA ARG A 109 4.27 -32.44 0.93
C ARG A 109 4.99 -33.56 0.18
N GLU A 110 5.44 -33.29 -1.04
CA GLU A 110 6.21 -34.26 -1.84
C GLU A 110 7.53 -34.65 -1.15
N LYS A 111 8.25 -33.68 -0.58
CA LYS A 111 9.48 -33.94 0.19
C LYS A 111 9.22 -34.80 1.43
N ALA A 112 8.14 -34.53 2.17
CA ALA A 112 7.77 -35.32 3.34
C ALA A 112 7.33 -36.75 2.97
N HIS A 113 6.76 -36.94 1.77
CA HIS A 113 6.34 -38.26 1.31
C HIS A 113 7.51 -39.12 0.81
N ASN A 114 8.54 -38.51 0.20
CA ASN A 114 9.74 -39.21 -0.29
C ASN A 114 10.79 -39.53 0.80
N GLN A 115 10.52 -39.14 2.06
CA GLN A 115 11.38 -39.41 3.21
C GLN A 115 10.85 -40.54 4.13
N ASN A 116 9.70 -41.13 3.79
CA ASN A 116 9.12 -42.33 4.42
C ASN A 116 9.15 -43.51 3.45
#